data_AF-A0A848V0F2-F1
#
_entry.id   AF-A0A848V0F2-F1
#
_cell.length_a   1.000
_cell.length_b   1.000
_cell.length_c   1.000
_cell.angle_alpha   90.00
_cell.angle_beta   90.00
_cell.angle_gamma   90.00
#
_symmetry.space_group_name_H-M   'P 1'
#
loop_
_entity.id
_entity.type
_entity.pdbx_description
1 polymer ?
#
loop_
_entity_poly.entity_id
_entity_poly.type
_entity_poly.pdbx_seq_one_letter_code
_entity_poly.pdbx_strand_id
1 'polypeptide(L)'
;MTSQITNTLFMVRPISFKKNEQTAVNNYFQKDLQGLTLDQIQDKALKEFDQFVDRLRAKGVEVFVFNDRNSAETPDSIFPNNWISFHEDGTILTYPMYAENRRKERREDVIDKLKEGFEVKEVKSFAHWEDEGLFLEGTGSMILDRPNKVVYASVSERTNRTVLADFCEKSGFKPVTFTSYQTVDGKRNPIYHTNVMMALGEQY
;
A
#
# COMPACT_ATOMS: atom_id res chain seq x y z
N MET A 1 7.57 -24.46 -1.23
CA MET A 1 6.21 -23.99 -1.61
C MET A 1 6.14 -22.54 -1.20
N THR A 2 5.62 -21.67 -2.07
CA THR A 2 5.54 -20.24 -1.79
C THR A 2 4.67 -20.00 -0.55
N SER A 3 5.15 -19.23 0.43
CA SER A 3 4.36 -18.91 1.63
C SER A 3 3.31 -17.83 1.34
N GLN A 4 2.10 -17.97 1.88
CA GLN A 4 1.08 -16.92 1.83
C GLN A 4 1.29 -15.87 2.94
N ILE A 5 1.69 -16.31 4.13
CA ILE A 5 1.85 -15.47 5.32
C ILE A 5 3.32 -15.11 5.56
N THR A 6 3.54 -14.04 6.34
CA THR A 6 4.86 -13.57 6.75
C THR A 6 4.86 -13.24 8.24
N ASN A 7 6.01 -13.39 8.90
CA ASN A 7 6.26 -12.91 10.25
C ASN A 7 7.10 -11.63 10.28
N THR A 8 7.41 -11.05 9.12
CA THR A 8 8.23 -9.83 8.99
C THR A 8 7.46 -8.75 8.24
N LEU A 9 7.41 -7.54 8.81
CA LEU A 9 6.68 -6.39 8.28
C LEU A 9 7.59 -5.16 8.14
N PHE A 10 7.34 -4.41 7.07
CA PHE A 10 7.86 -3.06 6.86
C PHE A 10 6.73 -2.06 7.15
N MET A 11 7.03 -1.07 7.99
CA MET A 11 6.11 0.01 8.33
C MET A 11 6.80 1.37 8.27
N VAL A 12 6.05 2.41 7.93
CA VAL A 12 6.53 3.80 7.90
C VAL A 12 5.86 4.57 9.03
N ARG A 13 6.66 5.14 9.93
CA ARG A 13 6.17 5.99 11.02
C ARG A 13 5.89 7.38 10.48
N PRO A 14 4.63 7.85 10.50
CA PRO A 14 4.28 9.15 9.93
C PRO A 14 4.77 10.30 10.81
N ILE A 15 5.15 11.40 10.18
CA ILE A 15 5.54 12.64 10.88
C ILE A 15 4.55 13.80 10.66
N SER A 16 3.67 13.67 9.66
CA SER A 16 2.68 14.68 9.26
C SER A 16 1.40 13.99 8.76
N PHE A 17 0.88 13.05 9.54
CA PHE A 17 -0.41 12.39 9.32
C PHE A 17 -1.55 13.40 9.42
N LYS A 18 -2.30 13.50 8.33
CA LYS A 18 -3.48 14.36 8.18
C LYS A 18 -4.29 13.84 7.00
N LYS A 19 -5.51 14.39 6.86
CA LYS A 19 -6.29 14.20 5.64
C LYS A 19 -5.47 14.63 4.42
N ASN A 20 -5.47 13.80 3.38
CA ASN A 20 -4.78 14.09 2.14
C ASN A 20 -5.80 14.53 1.08
N GLU A 21 -5.82 15.83 0.79
CA GLU A 21 -6.77 16.43 -0.15
C GLU A 21 -6.69 15.81 -1.56
N GLN A 22 -5.50 15.39 -2.02
CA GLN A 22 -5.36 14.77 -3.34
C GLN A 22 -5.99 13.37 -3.42
N THR A 23 -6.06 12.65 -2.30
CA THR A 23 -6.67 11.32 -2.25
C THR A 23 -8.12 11.36 -1.78
N ALA A 24 -8.53 12.40 -1.06
CA ALA A 24 -9.90 12.57 -0.56
C ALA A 24 -10.96 12.65 -1.68
N VAL A 25 -10.59 13.03 -2.90
CA VAL A 25 -11.49 13.10 -4.06
C VAL A 25 -12.15 11.75 -4.41
N ASN A 26 -11.45 10.64 -4.18
CA ASN A 26 -11.91 9.28 -4.48
C ASN A 26 -11.74 8.30 -3.31
N ASN A 27 -11.19 8.76 -2.18
CA ASN A 27 -11.15 8.01 -0.92
C ASN A 27 -12.21 8.53 0.06
N TYR A 28 -13.43 8.02 -0.09
CA TYR A 28 -14.58 8.36 0.77
C TYR A 28 -14.47 7.85 2.23
N PHE A 29 -13.39 7.17 2.60
CA PHE A 29 -13.14 6.78 3.99
C PHE A 29 -12.45 7.89 4.79
N GLN A 30 -11.88 8.89 4.12
CA GLN A 30 -11.35 10.07 4.80
C GLN A 30 -12.48 10.96 5.29
N LYS A 31 -12.41 11.34 6.57
CA LYS A 31 -13.41 12.20 7.22
C LYS A 31 -12.71 13.37 7.88
N ASP A 32 -13.39 14.51 7.88
CA ASP A 32 -12.95 15.65 8.67
C ASP A 32 -13.19 15.35 10.15
N LEU A 33 -12.10 15.29 10.91
CA LEU A 33 -12.14 15.08 12.35
C LEU A 33 -12.42 16.42 13.04
N GLN A 34 -13.70 16.69 13.30
CA GLN A 34 -14.12 17.90 14.00
C GLN A 34 -13.61 17.89 15.45
N GLY A 35 -13.18 19.06 15.93
CA GLY A 35 -12.77 19.25 17.33
C GLY A 35 -11.35 18.79 17.66
N LEU A 36 -10.55 18.42 16.66
CA LEU A 36 -9.11 18.13 16.83
C LEU A 36 -8.27 19.07 15.98
N THR A 37 -7.16 19.54 16.55
CA THR A 37 -6.09 20.22 15.81
C THR A 37 -5.25 19.20 15.04
N LEU A 38 -4.49 19.67 14.04
CA LEU A 38 -3.57 18.79 13.28
C LEU A 38 -2.55 18.12 14.19
N ASP A 39 -2.01 18.83 15.18
CA ASP A 39 -1.06 18.28 16.15
C ASP A 39 -1.71 17.17 16.99
N GLN A 40 -2.96 17.35 17.44
CA GLN A 40 -3.68 16.30 18.16
C GLN A 40 -3.98 15.07 17.30
N ILE A 41 -4.24 15.26 16.00
CA ILE A 41 -4.43 14.15 15.04
C ILE A 41 -3.10 13.40 14.88
N GLN A 42 -2.00 14.11 14.68
CA GLN A 42 -0.66 13.55 14.56
C GLN A 42 -0.27 12.77 15.83
N ASP A 43 -0.46 13.35 17.02
CA ASP A 43 -0.13 12.70 18.29
C ASP A 43 -0.93 11.42 18.51
N LYS A 44 -2.22 11.44 18.18
CA LYS A 44 -3.08 10.25 18.24
C LYS A 44 -2.61 9.18 17.27
N ALA A 45 -2.34 9.54 16.01
CA ALA A 45 -1.87 8.61 14.99
C ALA A 45 -0.53 7.98 15.36
N LEU A 46 0.41 8.76 15.90
CA LEU A 46 1.68 8.24 16.41
C LEU A 46 1.48 7.25 17.55
N LYS A 47 0.63 7.60 18.53
CA LYS A 47 0.34 6.71 19.65
C LYS A 47 -0.28 5.40 19.19
N GLU A 48 -1.23 5.45 18.26
CA GLU A 48 -1.86 4.25 17.69
C GLU A 48 -0.85 3.41 16.88
N PHE A 49 0.00 4.06 16.08
CA PHE A 49 1.06 3.40 15.33
C PHE A 49 2.05 2.67 16.24
N ASP A 50 2.57 3.36 17.26
CA ASP A 50 3.55 2.78 18.19
C ASP A 50 2.95 1.60 18.96
N GLN A 51 1.71 1.75 19.44
CA GLN A 51 0.99 0.66 20.10
C GLN A 51 0.77 -0.55 19.18
N PHE A 52 0.53 -0.32 17.88
CA PHE A 52 0.36 -1.40 16.92
C PHE A 52 1.68 -2.13 16.67
N VAL A 53 2.79 -1.39 16.49
CA VAL A 53 4.14 -1.95 16.36
C VAL A 53 4.51 -2.78 17.59
N ASP A 54 4.27 -2.27 18.79
CA ASP A 54 4.58 -2.98 20.03
C ASP A 54 3.77 -4.27 20.18
N ARG A 55 2.49 -4.24 19.81
CA ARG A 55 1.63 -5.43 19.83
C ARG A 55 2.11 -6.50 18.83
N LEU A 56 2.51 -6.11 17.63
CA LEU A 56 3.05 -7.01 16.62
C LEU A 56 4.34 -7.68 17.13
N ARG A 57 5.28 -6.88 17.64
CA ARG A 57 6.56 -7.37 18.21
C ARG A 57 6.33 -8.30 19.41
N ALA A 58 5.40 -7.97 20.30
CA ALA A 58 5.03 -8.82 21.43
C ALA A 58 4.44 -10.18 21.02
N LYS A 59 3.96 -10.30 19.78
CA LYS A 59 3.49 -11.56 19.18
C LYS A 59 4.56 -12.28 18.34
N GLY A 60 5.81 -11.80 18.35
CA GLY A 60 6.92 -12.40 17.63
C GLY A 60 7.01 -12.00 16.15
N VAL A 61 6.26 -10.99 15.72
CA VAL A 61 6.40 -10.40 14.38
C VAL A 61 7.59 -9.46 14.38
N GLU A 62 8.50 -9.64 13.44
CA GLU A 62 9.60 -8.71 13.20
C GLU A 62 9.08 -7.47 12.46
N VAL A 63 9.32 -6.28 13.01
CA VAL A 63 8.79 -5.03 12.44
C VAL A 63 9.91 -4.03 12.21
N PHE A 64 10.20 -3.78 10.93
CA PHE A 64 11.11 -2.76 10.45
C PHE A 64 10.36 -1.44 10.31
N VAL A 65 10.67 -0.49 11.18
CA VAL A 65 10.06 0.84 11.17
C VAL A 65 11.04 1.85 10.56
N PHE A 66 10.62 2.51 9.50
CA PHE A 66 11.32 3.65 8.93
C PHE A 66 10.54 4.92 9.26
N ASN A 67 11.21 5.95 9.75
CA ASN A 67 10.56 7.26 9.89
C ASN A 67 10.31 7.84 8.50
N ASP A 68 9.16 8.47 8.30
CA ASP A 68 8.90 9.27 7.12
C ASP A 68 9.93 10.42 7.00
N ARG A 69 10.14 10.92 5.78
CA ARG A 69 11.05 12.04 5.52
C ARG A 69 10.33 13.35 5.83
N ASN A 70 11.09 14.35 6.29
CA ASN A 70 10.62 15.62 6.84
C ASN A 70 9.97 16.57 5.81
N SER A 71 8.91 16.13 5.12
CA SER A 71 8.09 16.98 4.26
C SER A 71 6.62 16.84 4.64
N ALA A 72 5.93 17.98 4.81
CA ALA A 72 4.48 18.03 5.06
C ALA A 72 3.63 17.57 3.85
N GLU A 73 4.27 16.94 2.86
CA GLU A 73 3.78 16.66 1.52
C GLU A 73 3.28 15.23 1.34
N THR A 74 3.69 14.29 2.21
CA THR A 74 3.38 12.85 2.12
C THR A 74 2.53 12.36 3.31
N PRO A 75 1.33 12.89 3.54
CA PRO A 75 0.48 12.52 4.68
C PRO A 75 0.06 11.05 4.71
N ASP A 76 0.07 10.37 3.56
CA ASP A 76 -0.30 8.95 3.39
C ASP A 76 0.92 8.00 3.45
N SER A 77 2.12 8.49 3.80
CA SER A 77 3.36 7.70 3.83
C SER A 77 3.31 6.49 4.77
N ILE A 78 2.45 6.53 5.78
CA ILE A 78 2.13 5.41 6.70
C ILE A 78 1.60 4.17 5.97
N PHE A 79 1.16 4.29 4.70
CA PHE A 79 0.66 3.20 3.86
C PHE A 79 1.66 2.81 2.76
N PRO A 80 2.85 2.26 3.11
CA PRO A 80 3.87 1.92 2.13
C PRO A 80 3.45 0.81 1.17
N ASN A 81 2.49 -0.01 1.57
CA ASN A 81 1.94 -1.11 0.78
C ASN A 81 1.40 -0.67 -0.59
N ASN A 82 1.13 0.63 -0.78
CA ASN A 82 0.67 1.16 -2.04
C ASN A 82 1.78 1.38 -3.07
N TRP A 83 3.01 1.65 -2.65
CA TRP A 83 4.08 1.98 -3.58
C TRP A 83 5.14 0.88 -3.70
N ILE A 84 5.19 -0.09 -2.79
CA ILE A 84 6.17 -1.20 -2.81
C ILE A 84 5.58 -2.55 -2.39
N SER A 85 6.09 -3.63 -2.99
CA SER A 85 5.88 -5.01 -2.54
C SER A 85 7.17 -5.82 -2.57
N PHE A 86 7.19 -6.87 -1.75
CA PHE A 86 8.29 -7.81 -1.60
C PHE A 86 7.84 -9.22 -1.98
N HIS A 87 8.73 -9.97 -2.62
CA HIS A 87 8.46 -11.30 -3.15
C HIS A 87 9.53 -12.30 -2.68
N GLU A 88 9.12 -13.55 -2.48
CA GLU A 88 9.94 -14.62 -1.88
C GLU A 88 11.20 -14.96 -2.71
N ASP A 89 11.19 -14.64 -4.00
CA ASP A 89 12.36 -14.83 -4.86
C ASP A 89 13.43 -13.73 -4.72
N GLY A 90 13.20 -12.73 -3.85
CA GLY A 90 14.09 -11.59 -3.66
C GLY A 90 13.77 -10.40 -4.58
N THR A 91 12.64 -10.43 -5.29
CA THR A 91 12.19 -9.31 -6.12
C THR A 91 11.50 -8.23 -5.28
N ILE A 92 11.87 -6.97 -5.52
CA ILE A 92 11.17 -5.78 -5.03
C ILE A 92 10.49 -5.10 -6.21
N LEU A 93 9.21 -4.79 -6.08
CA LEU A 93 8.45 -4.06 -7.10
C LEU A 93 8.01 -2.71 -6.55
N THR A 94 8.19 -1.65 -7.33
CA THR A 94 7.64 -0.32 -7.04
C THR A 94 6.57 0.07 -8.05
N TYR A 95 5.60 0.86 -7.59
CA TYR A 95 4.32 1.01 -8.25
C TYR A 95 3.94 2.44 -8.64
N PRO A 96 3.16 2.62 -9.72
CA PRO A 96 2.63 3.90 -10.14
C PRO A 96 1.46 4.32 -9.25
N MET A 97 1.49 5.56 -8.77
CA MET A 97 0.55 6.12 -7.80
C MET A 97 -0.34 7.19 -8.44
N TYR A 98 -1.65 7.12 -8.15
CA TYR A 98 -2.64 8.04 -8.73
C TYR A 98 -2.35 9.48 -8.30
N ALA A 99 -2.32 9.72 -6.98
CA ALA A 99 -2.07 11.04 -6.42
C ALA A 99 -0.59 11.41 -6.52
N GLU A 100 -0.31 12.59 -7.07
CA GLU A 100 1.05 13.06 -7.33
C GLU A 100 1.88 13.16 -6.06
N ASN A 101 1.28 13.61 -4.95
CA ASN A 101 2.01 13.73 -3.70
C ASN A 101 2.44 12.36 -3.15
N ARG A 102 1.67 11.31 -3.42
CA ARG A 102 2.01 9.94 -3.02
C ARG A 102 3.18 9.36 -3.82
N ARG A 103 3.46 9.87 -5.01
CA ARG A 103 4.64 9.46 -5.81
C ARG A 103 5.95 9.77 -5.08
N LYS A 104 5.95 10.81 -4.24
CA LYS A 104 7.08 11.21 -3.39
C LYS A 104 7.31 10.28 -2.19
N GLU A 105 6.38 9.37 -1.90
CA GLU A 105 6.52 8.36 -0.84
C GLU A 105 7.49 7.24 -1.24
N ARG A 106 7.74 7.06 -2.54
CA ARG A 106 8.71 6.07 -3.03
C ARG A 106 10.12 6.41 -2.55
N ARG A 107 10.76 5.45 -1.89
CA ARG A 107 12.01 5.69 -1.16
C ARG A 107 13.10 4.67 -1.46
N GLU A 108 14.08 5.11 -2.24
CA GLU A 108 15.28 4.31 -2.57
C GLU A 108 16.11 4.00 -1.32
N ASP A 109 16.22 4.92 -0.37
CA ASP A 109 16.98 4.70 0.87
C ASP A 109 16.40 3.57 1.74
N VAL A 110 15.08 3.35 1.70
CA VAL A 110 14.44 2.21 2.36
C VAL A 110 14.87 0.92 1.67
N ILE A 111 14.83 0.89 0.33
CA ILE A 111 15.24 -0.27 -0.46
C ILE A 111 16.70 -0.59 -0.18
N ASP A 112 17.58 0.41 -0.19
CA ASP A 112 19.00 0.22 0.08
C ASP A 112 19.27 -0.31 1.49
N LYS A 113 18.54 0.20 2.49
CA LYS A 113 18.65 -0.33 3.85
C LYS A 113 18.18 -1.77 3.98
N LEU A 114 17.11 -2.15 3.26
CA LEU A 114 16.61 -3.52 3.27
C LEU A 114 17.59 -4.51 2.60
N LYS A 115 18.37 -4.07 1.59
CA LYS A 115 19.43 -4.90 0.99
C LYS A 115 20.53 -5.31 1.97
N GLU A 116 20.70 -4.60 3.08
CA GLU A 116 21.67 -4.97 4.12
C GLU A 116 21.22 -6.18 4.95
N GLY A 117 19.91 -6.45 5.02
CA GLY A 117 19.31 -7.50 5.86
C GLY A 117 18.60 -8.62 5.09
N PHE A 118 18.31 -8.41 3.80
CA PHE A 118 17.56 -9.36 2.97
C PHE A 118 18.27 -9.61 1.64
N GLU A 119 18.12 -10.83 1.12
CA GLU A 119 18.57 -11.16 -0.23
C GLU A 119 17.65 -10.48 -1.25
N VAL A 120 18.14 -9.40 -1.86
CA VAL A 120 17.46 -8.70 -2.95
C VAL A 120 18.13 -9.05 -4.26
N LYS A 121 17.42 -9.77 -5.13
CA LYS A 121 17.93 -10.17 -6.45
C LYS A 121 17.64 -9.14 -7.52
N GLU A 122 16.50 -8.47 -7.41
CA GLU A 122 16.05 -7.55 -8.44
C GLU A 122 15.14 -6.47 -7.85
N VAL A 123 15.26 -5.25 -8.37
CA VAL A 123 14.33 -4.15 -8.11
C VAL A 123 13.77 -3.71 -9.45
N LYS A 124 12.45 -3.85 -9.64
CA LYS A 124 11.73 -3.41 -10.84
C LYS A 124 10.77 -2.28 -10.51
N SER A 125 10.57 -1.37 -11.45
CA SER A 125 9.62 -0.27 -11.29
C SER A 125 8.58 -0.25 -12.40
N PHE A 126 7.33 -0.07 -11.99
CA PHE A 126 6.18 0.20 -12.85
C PHE A 126 5.85 1.70 -12.89
N ALA A 127 6.67 2.58 -12.29
CA ALA A 127 6.38 4.01 -12.18
C ALA A 127 6.29 4.72 -13.54
N HIS A 128 6.90 4.19 -14.60
CA HIS A 128 6.81 4.74 -15.96
C HIS A 128 5.36 4.84 -16.49
N TRP A 129 4.45 3.99 -15.99
CA TRP A 129 3.02 4.07 -16.34
C TRP A 129 2.34 5.36 -15.87
N GLU A 130 2.95 6.10 -14.92
CA GLU A 130 2.44 7.40 -14.48
C GLU A 130 2.47 8.45 -15.60
N ASP A 131 3.42 8.35 -16.53
CA ASP A 131 3.54 9.24 -17.70
C ASP A 131 2.36 9.07 -18.67
N GLU A 132 1.72 7.89 -18.63
CA GLU A 132 0.50 7.57 -19.40
C GLU A 132 -0.79 7.76 -18.57
N GLY A 133 -0.68 8.22 -17.32
CA GLY A 133 -1.83 8.36 -16.43
C GLY A 133 -2.46 7.03 -16.01
N LEU A 134 -1.68 5.93 -16.03
CA LEU A 134 -2.14 4.60 -15.63
C LEU A 134 -1.53 4.19 -14.30
N PHE A 135 -2.34 3.64 -13.40
CA PHE A 135 -1.96 3.43 -11.99
C PHE A 135 -2.25 2.02 -11.49
N LEU A 136 -1.47 1.58 -10.51
CA LEU A 136 -1.62 0.29 -9.84
C LEU A 136 -0.98 0.43 -8.46
N GLU A 137 -1.72 0.89 -7.46
CA GLU A 137 -1.21 1.20 -6.12
C GLU A 137 -0.93 -0.06 -5.26
N GLY A 138 0.00 -0.89 -5.73
CA GLY A 138 0.62 -1.98 -4.99
C GLY A 138 -0.37 -2.97 -4.41
N THR A 139 -0.11 -3.44 -3.19
CA THR A 139 -0.99 -4.37 -2.48
C THR A 139 -2.21 -3.69 -1.85
N GLY A 140 -2.37 -2.37 -2.02
CA GLY A 140 -3.67 -1.71 -1.86
C GLY A 140 -4.63 -2.09 -2.99
N SER A 141 -4.13 -2.00 -4.22
CA SER A 141 -4.86 -2.35 -5.44
C SER A 141 -4.96 -3.86 -5.67
N MET A 142 -4.06 -4.66 -5.10
CA MET A 142 -3.94 -6.09 -5.36
C MET A 142 -3.95 -6.93 -4.08
N ILE A 143 -4.71 -8.02 -4.07
CA ILE A 143 -4.56 -9.11 -3.10
C ILE A 143 -3.89 -10.30 -3.79
N LEU A 144 -2.70 -10.66 -3.33
CA LEU A 144 -1.86 -11.71 -3.92
C LEU A 144 -2.09 -13.04 -3.20
N ASP A 145 -2.73 -13.98 -3.89
CA ASP A 145 -2.71 -15.41 -3.55
C ASP A 145 -1.41 -16.00 -4.12
N ARG A 146 -0.41 -16.05 -3.25
CA ARG A 146 0.97 -16.38 -3.61
C ARG A 146 1.15 -17.87 -3.93
N PRO A 147 0.57 -18.82 -3.16
CA PRO A 147 0.63 -20.24 -3.49
C PRO A 147 -0.02 -20.56 -4.84
N ASN A 148 -1.21 -20.00 -5.13
CA ASN A 148 -1.93 -20.30 -6.36
C ASN A 148 -1.56 -19.41 -7.55
N LYS A 149 -0.68 -18.42 -7.34
CA LYS A 149 -0.30 -17.41 -8.34
C LYS A 149 -1.52 -16.72 -8.93
N VAL A 150 -2.44 -16.28 -8.07
CA VAL A 150 -3.63 -15.50 -8.46
C VAL A 150 -3.56 -14.11 -7.84
N VAL A 151 -3.92 -13.08 -8.62
CA VAL A 151 -4.07 -11.72 -8.11
C VAL A 151 -5.52 -11.27 -8.24
N TYR A 152 -6.14 -10.95 -7.11
CA TYR A 152 -7.48 -10.37 -7.05
C TYR A 152 -7.36 -8.85 -7.07
N ALA A 153 -8.08 -8.21 -7.98
CA ALA A 153 -8.01 -6.77 -8.17
C ALA A 153 -9.36 -6.16 -8.54
N SER A 154 -9.88 -5.29 -7.69
CA SER A 154 -10.99 -4.39 -8.02
C SER A 154 -10.48 -3.26 -8.90
N VAL A 155 -11.02 -3.14 -10.11
CA VAL A 155 -10.70 -2.05 -11.04
C VAL A 155 -11.26 -0.74 -10.51
N SER A 156 -10.41 0.29 -10.53
CA SER A 156 -10.70 1.64 -10.03
C SER A 156 -9.74 2.64 -10.69
N GLU A 157 -9.85 3.91 -10.33
CA GLU A 157 -8.87 4.94 -10.74
C GLU A 157 -7.44 4.64 -10.27
N ARG A 158 -7.29 3.75 -9.28
CA ARG A 158 -6.00 3.36 -8.68
C ARG A 158 -5.55 1.95 -9.08
N THR A 159 -6.33 1.28 -9.94
CA THR A 159 -6.11 -0.10 -10.40
C THR A 159 -6.47 -0.22 -11.87
N ASN A 160 -5.49 0.06 -12.73
CA ASN A 160 -5.64 -0.03 -14.18
C ASN A 160 -5.38 -1.45 -14.69
N ARG A 161 -6.22 -1.91 -15.63
CA ARG A 161 -6.13 -3.27 -16.20
C ARG A 161 -4.86 -3.51 -17.02
N THR A 162 -4.35 -2.50 -17.72
CA THR A 162 -3.13 -2.61 -18.54
C THR A 162 -1.91 -2.81 -17.65
N VAL A 163 -1.76 -1.97 -16.63
CA VAL A 163 -0.66 -2.08 -15.66
C VAL A 163 -0.73 -3.38 -14.87
N LEU A 164 -1.95 -3.83 -14.50
CA LEU A 164 -2.15 -5.12 -13.87
C LEU A 164 -1.74 -6.30 -14.78
N ALA A 165 -2.06 -6.23 -16.08
CA ALA A 165 -1.66 -7.26 -17.04
C ALA A 165 -0.13 -7.33 -17.18
N ASP A 166 0.54 -6.18 -17.26
CA ASP A 166 2.01 -6.08 -17.27
C ASP A 166 2.64 -6.67 -15.99
N PHE A 167 2.05 -6.35 -14.83
CA PHE A 167 2.44 -6.98 -13.56
C PHE A 167 2.29 -8.51 -13.62
N CYS A 168 1.15 -9.01 -14.10
CA CYS A 168 0.88 -10.45 -14.21
C CYS A 168 1.87 -11.16 -15.12
N GLU A 169 2.17 -10.59 -16.28
CA GLU A 169 3.15 -11.13 -17.24
C GLU A 169 4.54 -11.26 -16.61
N LYS A 170 5.01 -10.20 -15.92
CA LYS A 170 6.34 -10.18 -15.30
C LYS A 170 6.47 -11.03 -14.04
N SER A 171 5.38 -11.25 -13.31
CA SER A 171 5.39 -11.93 -12.00
C SER A 171 4.83 -13.36 -12.03
N GLY A 172 4.24 -13.78 -13.15
CA GLY A 172 3.62 -15.08 -13.33
C GLY A 172 2.28 -15.26 -12.62
N PHE A 173 1.68 -14.18 -12.12
CA PHE A 173 0.34 -14.22 -11.53
C PHE A 173 -0.75 -14.23 -12.61
N LYS A 174 -1.90 -14.83 -12.30
CA LYS A 174 -3.11 -14.80 -13.12
C LYS A 174 -4.11 -13.81 -12.53
N PRO A 175 -4.66 -12.87 -13.32
CA PRO A 175 -5.56 -11.87 -12.80
C PRO A 175 -6.98 -12.40 -12.63
N VAL A 176 -7.60 -12.07 -11.49
CA VAL A 176 -9.04 -12.12 -11.25
C VAL A 176 -9.51 -10.69 -10.99
N THR A 177 -10.03 -10.06 -12.04
CA THR A 177 -10.49 -8.67 -11.96
C THR A 177 -11.99 -8.59 -11.73
N PHE A 178 -12.41 -7.65 -10.91
CA PHE A 178 -13.82 -7.35 -10.68
C PHE A 178 -14.01 -5.84 -10.46
N THR A 179 -15.23 -5.42 -10.21
CA THR A 179 -15.53 -4.05 -9.76
C THR A 179 -16.26 -4.12 -8.43
N SER A 180 -15.82 -3.34 -7.45
CA SER A 180 -16.47 -3.25 -6.14
C SER A 180 -17.00 -1.84 -5.91
N TYR A 181 -18.11 -1.74 -5.17
CA TYR A 181 -18.80 -0.48 -4.95
C TYR A 181 -19.25 -0.34 -3.49
N GLN A 182 -19.10 0.87 -2.95
CA GLN A 182 -19.63 1.33 -1.67
C GLN A 182 -20.79 2.30 -1.87
N THR A 183 -21.58 2.53 -0.83
CA THR A 183 -22.66 3.52 -0.85
C THR A 183 -22.20 4.80 -0.13
N VAL A 184 -22.22 5.93 -0.84
CA VAL A 184 -21.90 7.27 -0.30
C VAL A 184 -23.05 8.19 -0.69
N ASP A 185 -23.69 8.80 0.30
CA ASP A 185 -24.86 9.69 0.11
C ASP A 185 -25.96 9.08 -0.78
N GLY A 186 -26.24 7.78 -0.57
CA GLY A 186 -27.24 7.03 -1.33
C GLY A 186 -26.83 6.64 -2.75
N LYS A 187 -25.61 6.97 -3.21
CA LYS A 187 -25.08 6.63 -4.53
C LYS A 187 -24.05 5.49 -4.42
N ARG A 188 -24.06 4.58 -5.40
CA ARG A 188 -23.03 3.53 -5.52
C ARG A 188 -21.79 4.09 -6.21
N ASN A 189 -20.71 4.21 -5.46
CA ASN A 189 -19.40 4.68 -5.94
C ASN A 189 -18.36 3.55 -5.87
N PRO A 190 -17.38 3.50 -6.78
CA PRO A 190 -16.33 2.50 -6.73
C PRO A 190 -15.55 2.51 -5.39
N ILE A 191 -15.08 1.35 -4.95
CA ILE A 191 -14.06 1.26 -3.90
C ILE A 191 -12.70 1.37 -4.57
N TYR A 192 -11.86 2.28 -4.08
CA TYR A 192 -10.60 2.64 -4.73
C TYR A 192 -9.51 1.56 -4.59
N HIS A 193 -9.50 0.80 -3.49
CA HIS A 193 -8.53 -0.27 -3.23
C HIS A 193 -9.20 -1.59 -2.88
N THR A 194 -8.62 -2.68 -3.39
CA THR A 194 -9.10 -4.05 -3.15
C THR A 194 -8.95 -4.45 -1.69
N ASN A 195 -7.84 -4.08 -1.03
CA ASN A 195 -7.58 -4.48 0.34
C ASN A 195 -8.48 -3.81 1.40
N VAL A 196 -9.26 -2.80 1.01
CA VAL A 196 -10.27 -2.18 1.87
C VAL A 196 -11.54 -3.04 1.95
N MET A 197 -11.79 -3.88 0.94
CA MET A 197 -12.98 -4.73 0.88
C MET A 197 -12.69 -6.22 1.08
N MET A 198 -11.47 -6.67 0.83
CA MET A 198 -11.09 -8.08 0.88
C MET A 198 -9.73 -8.29 1.54
N ALA A 199 -9.63 -9.39 2.28
CA ALA A 199 -8.38 -9.97 2.75
C ALA A 199 -8.35 -11.47 2.41
N LEU A 200 -7.15 -12.05 2.44
CA LEU A 200 -6.92 -13.48 2.25
C LEU A 200 -6.28 -14.07 3.51
N GLY A 201 -6.70 -15.26 3.91
CA GLY A 201 -6.12 -15.98 5.05
C GLY A 201 -6.18 -17.49 4.82
N GLU A 202 -5.28 -18.23 5.46
CA GLU A 202 -5.17 -19.70 5.28
C GLU A 202 -6.08 -20.49 6.24
N GLN A 203 -6.39 -19.91 7.40
CA GLN A 203 -7.24 -20.51 8.44
C GLN A 203 -8.22 -19.44 8.94
N TYR A 204 -9.50 -19.61 8.66
CA TYR A 204 -10.58 -18.67 9.02
C TYR A 204 -11.79 -19.41 9.56
#